data_AF-A0A3B9ZJA7-F1
#
_entry.id   AF-A0A3B9ZJA7-F1
#
_cell.length_a   1.000
_cell.length_b   1.000
_cell.length_c   1.000
_cell.angle_alpha   90.00
_cell.angle_beta   90.00
_cell.angle_gamma   90.00
#
_symmetry.space_group_name_H-M   'P 1'
#
loop_
_entity.id
_entity.type
_entity.pdbx_description
1 polymer ?
#
loop_
_entity_poly.entity_id
_entity_poly.type
_entity_poly.pdbx_seq_one_letter_code
_entity_poly.pdbx_strand_id
1 'polypeptide(L)'
;MKVIELKNPESLPRGIYRQDQATHLKICKYEQEINRSGQCREKPGYFTVYTAKCFKQDGVYIEIPNWPGEEFKIEGTEYDEMRNIKTSAKSLADDITEIIAKFLIDKGHVEGKLVD
;
A
#
# COMPACT_ATOMS: atom_id res chain seq x y z
N MET A 1 -3.22 9.65 8.10
CA MET A 1 -3.21 8.53 7.14
C MET A 1 -1.87 7.83 7.29
N LYS A 2 -1.87 6.55 7.65
CA LYS A 2 -0.62 5.83 7.88
C LYS A 2 0.11 5.52 6.58
N VAL A 3 1.43 5.51 6.64
CA VAL A 3 2.32 5.11 5.54
C VAL A 3 3.29 4.01 6.02
N ILE A 4 3.92 3.32 5.09
CA ILE A 4 4.93 2.31 5.41
C ILE A 4 6.30 2.97 5.39
N GLU A 5 7.01 2.99 6.52
CA GLU A 5 8.45 3.30 6.56
C GLU A 5 9.23 2.07 6.08
N LEU A 6 10.00 2.22 5.01
CA LEU A 6 10.75 1.14 4.37
C LEU A 6 11.94 0.75 5.25
N LYS A 7 12.14 -0.57 5.44
CA LYS A 7 13.32 -1.08 6.16
C LYS A 7 14.63 -0.76 5.44
N ASN A 8 14.60 -0.81 4.10
CA ASN A 8 15.73 -0.51 3.24
C ASN A 8 15.35 0.67 2.32
N PRO A 9 15.74 1.91 2.65
CA PRO A 9 15.50 3.06 1.79
C PRO A 9 16.14 2.91 0.41
N GLU A 10 15.45 3.37 -0.63
CA GLU A 10 15.97 3.34 -2.00
C GLU A 10 16.66 4.63 -2.36
N SER A 11 17.89 4.54 -2.87
CA SER A 11 18.62 5.72 -3.33
C SER A 11 17.96 6.36 -4.56
N LEU A 12 17.80 7.67 -4.48
CA LEU A 12 17.29 8.50 -5.57
C LEU A 12 18.43 9.02 -6.44
N PRO A 13 18.16 9.34 -7.72
CA PRO A 13 19.11 10.05 -8.56
C PRO A 13 19.46 11.40 -7.93
N ARG A 14 20.74 11.77 -8.03
CA ARG A 14 21.22 13.04 -7.47
C ARG A 14 20.51 14.23 -8.11
N GLY A 15 20.15 15.23 -7.30
CA GLY A 15 19.72 16.55 -7.76
C GLY A 15 18.22 16.74 -7.97
N ILE A 16 17.37 15.76 -7.66
CA ILE A 16 15.91 15.90 -7.77
C ILE A 16 15.33 16.53 -6.48
N TYR A 17 15.84 16.13 -5.31
CA TYR A 17 15.43 16.62 -4.00
C TYR A 17 16.63 16.93 -3.11
N ARG A 18 16.40 17.68 -2.02
CA ARG A 18 17.39 17.79 -0.92
C ARG A 18 17.65 16.44 -0.26
N GLN A 19 16.69 15.52 -0.35
CA GLN A 19 16.79 14.15 0.13
C GLN A 19 17.21 13.24 -1.02
N ASP A 20 18.06 12.26 -0.71
CA ASP A 20 18.68 11.33 -1.64
C ASP A 20 18.10 9.93 -1.55
N GLN A 21 17.02 9.73 -0.79
CA GLN A 21 16.40 8.43 -0.58
C GLN A 21 14.86 8.50 -0.55
N ALA A 22 14.22 7.51 -1.18
CA ALA A 22 12.84 7.13 -0.87
C ALA A 22 12.85 6.30 0.42
N THR A 23 12.16 6.80 1.44
CA THR A 23 12.16 6.21 2.79
C THR A 23 10.81 5.63 3.17
N HIS A 24 9.76 5.96 2.42
CA HIS A 24 8.39 5.57 2.74
C HIS A 24 7.64 5.12 1.49
N LEU A 25 6.60 4.31 1.70
CA LEU A 25 5.64 3.87 0.70
C LEU A 25 4.23 4.28 1.16
N LYS A 26 3.57 5.09 0.34
CA LYS A 26 2.21 5.57 0.58
C LYS A 26 1.24 4.82 -0.32
N ILE A 27 0.13 4.32 0.23
CA ILE A 27 -0.97 3.79 -0.58
C ILE A 27 -1.77 4.96 -1.16
N CYS A 28 -1.83 5.05 -2.48
CA CYS A 28 -2.51 6.15 -3.16
C CYS A 28 -3.89 5.75 -3.67
N LYS A 29 -4.04 4.49 -4.08
CA LYS A 29 -5.28 3.94 -4.61
C LYS A 29 -5.30 2.44 -4.36
N TYR A 30 -6.48 1.89 -4.16
CA TYR A 30 -6.70 0.46 -4.32
C TYR A 30 -7.94 0.24 -5.19
N GLU A 31 -7.93 -0.86 -5.93
CA GLU A 31 -9.07 -1.38 -6.67
C GLU A 31 -9.44 -2.73 -6.10
N GLN A 32 -10.73 -3.06 -6.14
CA GLN A 32 -11.24 -4.33 -5.65
C GLN A 32 -12.23 -4.91 -6.65
N GLU A 33 -12.07 -6.20 -6.96
CA GLU A 33 -13.13 -7.01 -7.55
C GLU A 33 -13.63 -8.00 -6.50
N ILE A 34 -14.95 -8.14 -6.42
CA ILE A 34 -15.58 -9.02 -5.44
C ILE A 34 -15.69 -10.41 -6.05
N ASN A 35 -15.27 -11.44 -5.30
CA ASN A 35 -15.47 -12.83 -5.71
C ASN A 35 -16.97 -13.11 -5.92
N ARG A 36 -17.34 -13.55 -7.14
CA ARG A 36 -18.71 -13.93 -7.52
C ARG A 36 -18.75 -15.36 -8.04
N SER A 37 -18.51 -16.32 -7.16
CA SER A 37 -18.65 -17.75 -7.45
C SER A 37 -20.10 -18.09 -7.85
N GLY A 38 -20.28 -18.93 -8.88
CA GLY A 38 -21.61 -19.38 -9.33
C GLY A 38 -22.35 -18.45 -10.29
N GLN A 39 -21.71 -17.38 -10.81
CA GLN A 39 -22.25 -16.59 -11.93
C GLN A 39 -21.72 -17.10 -13.28
N CYS A 40 -22.46 -16.83 -14.37
CA CYS A 40 -22.12 -17.24 -15.75
C CYS A 40 -20.71 -16.80 -16.20
N ARG A 41 -20.13 -15.78 -15.55
CA ARG A 41 -18.71 -15.45 -15.61
C ARG A 41 -18.18 -15.41 -14.19
N GLU A 42 -17.59 -16.51 -13.74
CA GLU A 42 -16.89 -16.51 -12.46
C GLU A 42 -15.79 -15.45 -12.49
N LYS A 43 -15.79 -14.61 -11.46
CA LYS A 43 -14.75 -13.62 -11.25
C LYS A 43 -14.03 -13.97 -9.97
N PRO A 44 -12.76 -14.41 -10.02
CA PRO A 44 -11.95 -14.51 -8.82
C PRO A 44 -11.83 -13.11 -8.20
N GLY A 45 -11.99 -13.02 -6.88
CA GLY A 45 -11.83 -11.75 -6.19
C GLY A 45 -10.36 -11.35 -6.11
N TYR A 46 -10.10 -10.05 -6.18
CA TYR A 46 -8.75 -9.51 -6.04
C TYR A 46 -8.77 -8.10 -5.42
N PHE A 47 -7.62 -7.70 -4.86
CA PHE A 47 -7.26 -6.31 -4.61
C PHE A 47 -6.04 -5.95 -5.45
N THR A 48 -6.07 -4.79 -6.10
CA THR A 48 -4.89 -4.17 -6.71
C THR A 48 -4.55 -2.91 -5.93
N VAL A 49 -3.37 -2.87 -5.33
CA VAL A 49 -2.91 -1.76 -4.48
C VAL A 49 -1.86 -0.97 -5.23
N TYR A 50 -2.09 0.31 -5.43
CA TYR A 50 -1.18 1.24 -6.07
C TYR A 50 -0.54 2.13 -5.01
N THR A 51 0.79 2.11 -4.98
CA THR A 51 1.57 2.89 -4.03
C THR A 51 2.38 3.96 -4.72
N ALA A 52 2.85 4.96 -3.96
CA ALA A 52 3.85 5.92 -4.39
C ALA A 52 5.01 5.92 -3.39
N LYS A 53 6.23 6.04 -3.91
CA LYS A 53 7.43 6.22 -3.10
C LYS A 53 7.52 7.66 -2.63
N CYS A 54 7.78 7.83 -1.35
CA CYS A 54 7.79 9.12 -0.70
C CYS A 54 8.91 9.23 0.33
N PHE A 55 9.11 10.46 0.80
CA PHE A 55 10.01 10.77 1.87
C PHE A 55 9.37 11.75 2.86
N LYS A 56 9.89 11.81 4.08
CA LYS A 56 9.36 12.67 5.13
C LYS A 56 10.13 13.99 5.19
N GLN A 57 9.45 15.10 5.05
CA GLN A 57 10.01 16.44 5.22
C GLN A 57 9.02 17.30 6.02
N ASP A 58 9.50 17.95 7.08
CA ASP A 58 8.70 18.87 7.90
C ASP A 58 7.38 18.28 8.41
N GLY A 59 7.39 16.97 8.73
CA GLY A 59 6.21 16.24 9.21
C GLY A 59 5.24 15.79 8.11
N VAL A 60 5.52 16.08 6.84
CA VAL A 60 4.70 15.71 5.69
C VAL A 60 5.39 14.64 4.84
N TYR A 61 4.62 13.70 4.31
CA TYR A 61 5.10 12.73 3.33
C TYR A 61 4.96 13.29 1.92
N ILE A 62 6.10 13.56 1.27
CA ILE A 62 6.19 14.10 -0.08
C ILE A 62 6.41 12.95 -1.06
N GLU A 63 5.46 12.76 -1.98
CA GLU A 63 5.59 11.82 -3.09
C GLU A 63 6.68 12.29 -4.05
N ILE A 64 7.49 11.36 -4.54
CA ILE A 64 8.58 11.66 -5.47
C ILE A 64 8.00 11.66 -6.89
N PRO A 65 7.91 12.82 -7.57
CA PRO A 65 7.33 12.93 -8.89
C PRO A 65 8.09 12.09 -9.90
N ASN A 66 7.35 11.46 -10.81
CA ASN A 66 7.89 10.62 -11.88
C ASN A 66 8.71 9.41 -11.40
N TRP A 67 8.70 9.11 -10.09
CA TRP A 67 9.29 7.89 -9.57
C TRP A 67 8.24 6.78 -9.58
N PRO A 68 8.54 5.60 -10.15
CA PRO A 68 7.58 4.52 -10.19
C PRO A 68 7.23 4.09 -8.76
N GLY A 69 5.93 4.03 -8.51
CA GLY A 69 5.40 3.34 -7.36
C GLY A 69 5.48 1.82 -7.51
N GLU A 70 4.84 1.12 -6.58
CA GLU A 70 4.69 -0.33 -6.63
C GLU A 70 3.21 -0.72 -6.72
N GLU A 71 2.95 -1.74 -7.53
CA GLU A 71 1.63 -2.35 -7.69
C GLU A 71 1.66 -3.74 -7.04
N PHE A 72 0.76 -3.95 -6.08
CA PHE A 72 0.59 -5.25 -5.43
C PHE A 72 -0.76 -5.83 -5.81
N LYS A 73 -0.75 -7.02 -6.39
CA LYS A 73 -1.95 -7.76 -6.72
C LYS A 73 -2.15 -8.89 -5.70
N ILE A 74 -3.25 -8.81 -4.96
CA ILE A 74 -3.60 -9.71 -3.86
C ILE A 74 -4.80 -10.55 -4.30
N GLU A 75 -4.59 -11.85 -4.47
CA GLU A 75 -5.56 -12.80 -5.04
C GLU A 75 -5.64 -14.08 -4.22
N GLY A 76 -6.63 -14.94 -4.51
CA GLY A 76 -6.74 -16.27 -3.91
C GLY A 76 -6.89 -16.23 -2.39
N THR A 77 -6.11 -17.05 -1.68
CA THR A 77 -6.20 -17.17 -0.22
C THR A 77 -5.85 -15.86 0.49
N GLU A 78 -4.91 -15.08 -0.03
CA GLU A 78 -4.56 -13.78 0.55
C GLU A 78 -5.68 -12.75 0.41
N TYR A 79 -6.40 -12.78 -0.71
CA TYR A 79 -7.61 -11.97 -0.88
C TYR A 79 -8.69 -12.34 0.14
N ASP A 80 -8.94 -13.65 0.33
CA ASP A 80 -9.92 -14.14 1.28
C ASP A 80 -9.53 -13.80 2.74
N GLU A 81 -8.25 -13.83 3.07
CA GLU A 81 -7.76 -13.36 4.36
C GLU A 81 -7.98 -11.86 4.54
N MET A 82 -7.54 -11.04 3.57
CA MET A 82 -7.63 -9.59 3.65
C MET A 82 -9.08 -9.10 3.78
N ARG A 83 -10.01 -9.62 2.97
CA ARG A 83 -11.41 -9.19 2.99
C ARG A 83 -12.15 -9.49 4.29
N ASN A 84 -11.62 -10.42 5.10
CA ASN A 84 -12.21 -10.85 6.37
C ASN A 84 -11.59 -10.13 7.58
N ILE A 85 -10.64 -9.22 7.36
CA ILE A 85 -10.10 -8.36 8.42
C ILE A 85 -11.20 -7.37 8.84
N LYS A 86 -11.49 -7.33 10.14
CA LYS A 86 -12.50 -6.43 10.71
C LYS A 86 -12.00 -4.99 10.66
N THR A 87 -12.84 -4.11 10.13
CA THR A 87 -12.63 -2.66 10.20
C THR A 87 -12.85 -2.13 11.62
N SER A 88 -12.18 -1.03 11.95
CA SER A 88 -12.35 -0.29 13.20
C SER A 88 -13.39 0.84 13.07
N ALA A 89 -13.53 1.66 14.11
CA ALA A 89 -14.44 2.81 14.12
C ALA A 89 -13.84 4.09 13.48
N LYS A 90 -12.63 4.02 12.91
CA LYS A 90 -12.00 5.13 12.20
C LYS A 90 -12.72 5.44 10.88
N SER A 91 -12.31 6.55 10.23
CA SER A 91 -12.67 6.81 8.82
C SER A 91 -12.40 5.57 7.98
N LEU A 92 -13.40 5.10 7.22
CA LEU A 92 -13.33 3.86 6.44
C LEU A 92 -12.12 3.86 5.48
N ALA A 93 -11.77 5.01 4.90
CA ALA A 93 -10.64 5.12 3.98
C ALA A 93 -9.28 4.98 4.69
N ASP A 94 -9.11 5.63 5.85
CA ASP A 94 -7.89 5.50 6.65
C ASP A 94 -7.74 4.09 7.22
N ASP A 95 -8.86 3.48 7.60
CA ASP A 95 -8.89 2.13 8.16
C ASP A 95 -8.53 1.07 7.09
N ILE A 96 -9.08 1.19 5.89
CA ILE A 96 -8.74 0.28 4.79
C ILE A 96 -7.27 0.41 4.38
N THR A 97 -6.75 1.64 4.25
CA THR A 97 -5.33 1.84 3.91
C THR A 97 -4.39 1.32 4.99
N GLU A 98 -4.74 1.48 6.27
CA GLU A 98 -4.00 0.88 7.40
C GLU A 98 -4.03 -0.65 7.35
N ILE A 99 -5.20 -1.26 7.08
CA ILE A 99 -5.35 -2.72 6.92
C ILE A 99 -4.50 -3.24 5.76
N ILE A 100 -4.59 -2.61 4.58
CA ILE A 100 -3.83 -3.02 3.39
C ILE A 100 -2.33 -2.91 3.67
N ALA A 101 -1.88 -1.78 4.22
CA ALA A 101 -0.46 -1.58 4.50
C ALA A 101 0.07 -2.59 5.54
N LYS A 102 -0.70 -2.86 6.59
CA LYS A 102 -0.33 -3.89 7.58
C LYS A 102 -0.26 -5.28 6.93
N PHE A 103 -1.23 -5.61 6.08
CA PHE A 103 -1.27 -6.89 5.39
C PHE A 103 -0.05 -7.08 4.47
N LEU A 104 0.32 -6.06 3.69
CA LEU A 104 1.50 -6.10 2.84
C LEU A 104 2.78 -6.38 3.63
N ILE A 105 2.91 -5.80 4.83
CA ILE A 105 4.04 -6.05 5.73
C ILE A 105 3.98 -7.47 6.30
N ASP A 106 2.84 -7.87 6.87
CA ASP A 106 2.68 -9.15 7.56
C ASP A 106 2.87 -10.35 6.60
N LYS A 107 2.55 -10.19 5.31
CA LYS A 107 2.77 -11.18 4.24
C LYS A 107 4.14 -11.11 3.57
N GLY A 108 4.97 -10.13 3.93
CA GLY A 108 6.30 -9.96 3.36
C GLY A 108 6.33 -9.39 1.94
N HIS A 109 5.21 -8.81 1.46
CA HIS A 109 5.18 -8.05 0.20
C HIS A 109 6.03 -6.77 0.31
N VAL A 110 6.09 -6.16 1.50
CA VAL A 110 6.91 -4.97 1.78
C VAL A 110 7.65 -5.15 3.10
N GLU A 111 8.96 -4.94 3.11
CA GLU A 111 9.74 -4.88 4.35
C GLU A 111 9.68 -3.48 4.95
N GLY A 112 8.99 -3.32 6.07
CA GLY A 112 8.85 -2.02 6.72
C GLY A 112 8.03 -2.05 7.99
N LYS A 113 7.63 -0.86 8.46
CA LYS A 113 6.71 -0.70 9.59
C LYS A 113 5.72 0.42 9.31
N LEU A 114 4.54 0.33 9.90
CA LEU A 114 3.54 1.39 9.82
C LEU A 114 3.93 2.59 10.69
N VAL A 115 3.83 3.79 10.12
CA VAL A 115 4.02 5.08 10.79
C VAL A 115 2.89 6.05 10.45
N ASP A 116 2.70 7.05 11.31
CA ASP A 116 1.69 8.11 11.14
C ASP A 116 2.12 9.21 10.18
#